data_AF-M0B430-F1
#
_entry.id   AF-M0B430-F1
#
_cell.length_a   1.000
_cell.length_b   1.000
_cell.length_c   1.000
_cell.angle_alpha   90.00
_cell.angle_beta   90.00
_cell.angle_gamma   90.00
#
_symmetry.space_group_name_H-M   'P 1'
#
loop_
_entity.id
_entity.type
_entity.pdbx_description
1 polymer ?
#
loop_
_entity_poly.entity_id
_entity_poly.type
_entity_poly.pdbx_seq_one_letter_code
_entity_poly.pdbx_strand_id
1 'polypeptide(L)'
;METDIAEFDFLVVGSGSGLDVASAAANRGQSVAVVEKGPLGGTCLNRGCIPSKKLLYHAEVRQTIERADEFGIDAEVAGVDFAEIVREVNEDVSGSSDSIYRGVQASEQHTLFEGECRFVDDRAVELVDGPDAGARARADTVLIAAGTRPAIPPIEGIDTVDFLTSRDALQLETPPDHLVIVGGGYIAAELAHFFGTFGSDVSIVGRRQYLLPESDEDSAAALTERYDERFDVHTGYEAVAASQSGEDVTIEARPYPPAWDDPSARDPVTVTGDTVLVAAGRQPNSDTLNLGATGVETDEFGFIETDEYLRTTADGIWALGDIVGEFLLKHNANHEARAVVRNLFGDELEPVDYTAMPFAVFCSPEVAGVGVHEQTLREADREYATRTYRYEDTARGQAMHAEGFVKVIAEPDGGLLGCHIVGPEASNLIEEVVVAMTAGTGSVWDIRESVHIHPALSEVVDRAFAGQFTRHGGTHEHHHRHQHDHDHDHDHDRDHDHAHEHQRSRDHSDHEREHSNHQHGHDHEGHRGDHGHDQQSD
;
A
#
# COMPACT_ATOMS: atom_id res chain seq x y z
N MET A 1 13.38 -4.53 -49.01
CA MET A 1 14.52 -4.56 -48.08
C MET A 1 14.00 -5.28 -46.87
N GLU A 2 14.43 -6.52 -46.66
CA GLU A 2 14.24 -7.18 -45.36
C GLU A 2 14.95 -6.28 -44.34
N THR A 3 14.20 -5.75 -43.38
CA THR A 3 14.78 -5.04 -42.24
C THR A 3 15.49 -6.11 -41.41
N ASP A 4 16.82 -6.05 -41.33
CA ASP A 4 17.61 -7.01 -40.54
C ASP A 4 17.11 -7.04 -39.09
N ILE A 5 16.90 -8.24 -38.55
CA ILE A 5 16.52 -8.47 -37.15
C ILE A 5 17.81 -8.63 -36.35
N ALA A 6 17.98 -7.84 -35.29
CA ALA A 6 19.10 -7.98 -34.37
C ALA A 6 18.87 -9.17 -33.42
N GLU A 7 19.88 -10.04 -33.28
CA GLU A 7 19.82 -11.25 -32.46
C GLU A 7 20.51 -11.04 -31.11
N PHE A 8 19.88 -11.52 -30.04
CA PHE A 8 20.35 -11.43 -28.65
C PHE A 8 20.16 -12.76 -27.92
N ASP A 9 20.86 -12.97 -26.82
CA ASP A 9 20.62 -14.12 -25.94
C ASP A 9 19.34 -13.93 -25.10
N PHE A 10 19.08 -12.68 -24.68
CA PHE A 10 17.95 -12.32 -23.84
C PHE A 10 17.27 -11.03 -24.32
N LEU A 11 15.95 -10.98 -24.27
CA LEU A 11 15.17 -9.78 -24.55
C LEU A 11 14.21 -9.50 -23.40
N VAL A 12 14.21 -8.28 -22.88
CA VAL A 12 13.22 -7.83 -21.90
C VAL A 12 12.35 -6.71 -22.48
N VAL A 13 11.03 -6.86 -22.34
CA VAL A 13 10.06 -5.81 -22.67
C VAL A 13 9.58 -5.17 -21.38
N GLY A 14 9.99 -3.93 -21.12
CA GLY A 14 9.66 -3.15 -19.93
C GLY A 14 10.82 -3.05 -18.94
N SER A 15 11.09 -1.81 -18.50
CA SER A 15 12.26 -1.47 -17.67
C SER A 15 11.96 -1.34 -16.17
N GLY A 16 10.83 -1.87 -15.70
CA GLY A 16 10.52 -1.98 -14.28
C GLY A 16 11.41 -3.03 -13.59
N SER A 17 10.80 -3.98 -12.87
CA SER A 17 11.57 -5.10 -12.29
C SER A 17 12.20 -6.03 -13.34
N GLY A 18 11.82 -5.90 -14.61
CA GLY A 18 12.48 -6.61 -15.73
C GLY A 18 13.98 -6.28 -15.85
N LEU A 19 14.41 -5.07 -15.44
CA LEU A 19 15.83 -4.71 -15.44
C LEU A 19 16.68 -5.54 -14.47
N ASP A 20 16.09 -6.05 -13.39
CA ASP A 20 16.81 -6.91 -12.45
C ASP A 20 17.19 -8.24 -13.11
N VAL A 21 16.28 -8.81 -13.90
CA VAL A 21 16.51 -10.04 -14.66
C VAL A 21 17.47 -9.78 -15.83
N ALA A 22 17.29 -8.69 -16.56
CA ALA A 22 18.19 -8.27 -17.63
C ALA A 22 19.63 -8.10 -17.13
N SER A 23 19.80 -7.44 -15.98
CA SER A 23 21.11 -7.26 -15.34
C SER A 23 21.71 -8.61 -14.91
N ALA A 24 20.90 -9.54 -14.42
CA ALA A 24 21.36 -10.89 -14.06
C ALA A 24 21.82 -11.70 -15.28
N ALA A 25 21.16 -11.56 -16.42
CA ALA A 25 21.56 -12.13 -17.71
C ALA A 25 22.89 -11.51 -18.21
N ALA A 26 22.97 -10.18 -18.25
CA ALA A 26 24.16 -9.45 -18.67
C ALA A 26 25.40 -9.78 -17.81
N ASN A 27 25.23 -9.90 -16.48
CA ASN A 27 26.30 -10.29 -15.56
C ASN A 27 26.83 -11.71 -15.79
N ARG A 28 26.08 -12.55 -16.52
CA ARG A 28 26.50 -13.88 -16.98
C ARG A 28 27.13 -13.87 -18.38
N GLY A 29 27.32 -12.68 -18.95
CA GLY A 29 27.91 -12.48 -20.27
C GLY A 29 26.95 -12.63 -21.44
N GLN A 30 25.63 -12.68 -21.19
CA GLN A 30 24.62 -12.69 -22.24
C GLN A 30 24.50 -11.32 -22.90
N SER A 31 24.24 -11.31 -24.20
CA SER A 31 23.77 -10.12 -24.92
C SER A 31 22.29 -9.89 -24.63
N VAL A 32 21.94 -8.66 -24.23
CA VAL A 32 20.60 -8.33 -23.72
C VAL A 32 19.99 -7.15 -24.48
N ALA A 33 18.84 -7.38 -25.11
CA ALA A 33 17.98 -6.32 -25.60
C ALA A 33 17.04 -5.85 -24.48
N VAL A 34 17.02 -4.54 -24.23
CA VAL A 34 16.06 -3.90 -23.32
C VAL A 34 15.14 -3.04 -24.16
N VAL A 35 13.83 -3.26 -24.08
CA VAL A 35 12.83 -2.46 -24.78
C VAL A 35 12.03 -1.64 -23.77
N GLU A 36 12.02 -0.32 -23.92
CA GLU A 36 11.23 0.57 -23.08
C GLU A 36 10.66 1.74 -23.90
N LYS A 37 9.40 2.08 -23.67
CA LYS A 37 8.70 3.17 -24.38
C LYS A 37 8.73 4.52 -23.66
N GLY A 38 9.08 4.54 -22.38
CA GLY A 38 9.17 5.75 -21.56
C GLY A 38 10.51 5.91 -20.84
N PRO A 39 10.55 6.78 -19.81
CA PRO A 39 11.69 6.84 -18.91
C PRO A 39 11.92 5.50 -18.21
N LEU A 40 13.19 5.11 -18.02
CA LEU A 40 13.53 3.82 -17.41
C LEU A 40 13.09 3.75 -15.94
N GLY A 41 12.90 2.52 -15.43
CA GLY A 41 12.43 2.25 -14.07
C GLY A 41 10.91 2.03 -13.97
N GLY A 42 10.21 2.12 -15.10
CA GLY A 42 8.78 1.80 -15.22
C GLY A 42 7.85 2.69 -14.40
N THR A 43 6.64 2.20 -14.12
CA THR A 43 5.59 2.96 -13.41
C THR A 43 5.99 3.34 -12.00
N CYS A 44 6.57 2.41 -11.23
CA CYS A 44 6.87 2.62 -9.81
C CYS A 44 7.78 3.84 -9.58
N LEU A 45 8.86 3.95 -10.34
CA LEU A 45 9.79 5.06 -10.23
C LEU A 45 9.18 6.36 -10.76
N ASN A 46 8.62 6.31 -11.97
CA ASN A 46 8.32 7.54 -12.71
C ASN A 46 6.95 8.14 -12.42
N ARG A 47 5.95 7.32 -12.07
CA ARG A 47 4.52 7.71 -12.12
C ARG A 47 3.67 6.97 -11.06
N GLY A 48 4.31 6.51 -9.99
CA GLY A 48 3.71 5.59 -9.03
C GLY A 48 4.30 5.75 -7.65
N CYS A 49 4.80 4.65 -7.08
CA CYS A 49 5.18 4.56 -5.67
C CYS A 49 6.20 5.61 -5.22
N ILE A 50 7.26 5.88 -5.99
CA ILE A 50 8.31 6.82 -5.55
C ILE A 50 7.79 8.27 -5.46
N PRO A 51 7.24 8.88 -6.54
CA PRO A 51 6.72 10.24 -6.45
C PRO A 51 5.56 10.35 -5.46
N SER A 52 4.63 9.40 -5.44
CA SER A 52 3.51 9.43 -4.48
C SER A 52 4.00 9.40 -3.02
N LYS A 53 4.92 8.50 -2.66
CA LYS A 53 5.39 8.37 -1.27
C LYS A 53 6.20 9.60 -0.84
N LYS A 54 6.98 10.18 -1.76
CA LYS A 54 7.65 11.46 -1.50
C LYS A 54 6.64 12.58 -1.21
N LEU A 55 5.62 12.73 -2.06
CA LEU A 55 4.57 13.75 -1.89
C LEU A 55 3.74 13.53 -0.61
N LEU A 56 3.34 12.30 -0.33
CA LEU A 56 2.58 11.94 0.87
C LEU A 56 3.35 12.25 2.16
N TYR A 57 4.68 12.10 2.17
CA TYR A 57 5.47 12.48 3.34
C TYR A 57 5.40 13.99 3.64
N HIS A 58 5.28 14.85 2.62
CA HIS A 58 5.01 16.28 2.85
C HIS A 58 3.61 16.49 3.46
N ALA A 59 2.61 15.71 3.05
CA ALA A 59 1.28 15.74 3.67
C ALA A 59 1.33 15.27 5.13
N GLU A 60 2.13 14.24 5.45
CA GLU A 60 2.33 13.77 6.82
C GLU A 60 2.97 14.85 7.72
N VAL A 61 3.98 15.56 7.20
CA VAL A 61 4.58 16.70 7.91
C VAL A 61 3.54 17.80 8.15
N ARG A 62 2.73 18.12 7.15
CA ARG A 62 1.65 19.11 7.29
C ARG A 62 0.61 18.69 8.33
N GLN A 63 0.16 17.44 8.28
CA GLN A 63 -0.78 16.88 9.24
C GLN A 63 -0.21 16.87 10.67
N THR A 64 1.09 16.59 10.82
CA THR A 64 1.78 16.66 12.12
C THR A 64 1.70 18.07 12.71
N ILE A 65 1.87 19.11 11.89
CA ILE A 65 1.75 20.51 12.33
C ILE A 65 0.29 20.83 12.69
N GLU A 66 -0.68 20.40 11.89
CA GLU A 66 -2.11 20.62 12.14
C GLU A 66 -2.60 19.95 13.43
N ARG A 67 -1.97 18.83 13.81
CA ARG A 67 -2.27 18.10 15.05
C ARG A 67 -1.51 18.64 16.26
N ALA A 68 -0.64 19.64 16.12
CA ALA A 68 0.16 20.16 17.22
C ALA A 68 -0.69 20.68 18.39
N ASP A 69 -1.87 21.24 18.09
CA ASP A 69 -2.83 21.73 19.08
C ASP A 69 -3.38 20.61 19.99
N GLU A 70 -3.47 19.37 19.51
CA GLU A 70 -3.83 18.20 20.32
C GLU A 70 -2.87 18.02 21.51
N PHE A 71 -1.62 18.49 21.35
CA PHE A 71 -0.55 18.42 22.34
C PHE A 71 -0.34 19.74 23.08
N GLY A 72 -1.24 20.72 22.89
CA GLY A 72 -1.13 22.04 23.50
C GLY A 72 0.03 22.88 22.94
N ILE A 73 0.42 22.65 21.69
CA ILE A 73 1.44 23.41 20.98
C ILE A 73 0.76 24.23 19.89
N ASP A 74 0.72 25.55 20.06
CA ASP A 74 0.24 26.45 19.02
C ASP A 74 1.25 26.47 17.85
N ALA A 75 0.82 26.04 16.67
CA ALA A 75 1.65 26.06 15.45
C ALA A 75 0.85 26.61 14.26
N GLU A 76 1.45 27.53 13.51
CA GLU A 76 0.82 28.12 12.31
C GLU A 76 1.70 27.89 11.09
N VAL A 77 1.09 27.44 9.98
CA VAL A 77 1.75 27.35 8.68
C VAL A 77 1.51 28.64 7.91
N ALA A 78 2.52 29.51 7.83
CA ALA A 78 2.41 30.81 7.15
C ALA A 78 2.27 30.71 5.62
N GLY A 79 2.67 29.59 5.02
CA GLY A 79 2.55 29.34 3.59
C GLY A 79 3.13 27.98 3.22
N VAL A 80 2.67 27.43 2.10
CA VAL A 80 3.18 26.20 1.49
C VAL A 80 3.46 26.51 0.03
N ASP A 81 4.70 26.28 -0.41
CA ASP A 81 5.03 26.30 -1.84
C ASP A 81 4.76 24.92 -2.44
N PHE A 82 3.50 24.65 -2.73
CA PHE A 82 3.05 23.36 -3.27
C PHE A 82 3.72 23.05 -4.62
N ALA A 83 3.89 24.09 -5.46
CA ALA A 83 4.54 23.95 -6.75
C ALA A 83 6.01 23.55 -6.62
N GLU A 84 6.75 24.14 -5.68
CA GLU A 84 8.14 23.77 -5.40
C GLU A 84 8.25 22.32 -4.89
N ILE A 85 7.38 21.88 -3.97
CA ILE A 85 7.32 20.49 -3.50
C ILE A 85 7.17 19.51 -4.68
N VAL A 86 6.20 19.77 -5.56
CA VAL A 86 5.93 18.88 -6.68
C VAL A 86 7.08 18.88 -7.69
N ARG A 87 7.67 20.05 -7.99
CA ARG A 87 8.84 20.14 -8.88
C ARG A 87 10.04 19.38 -8.34
N GLU A 88 10.40 19.59 -7.07
CA GLU A 88 11.54 18.92 -6.43
C GLU A 88 11.39 17.39 -6.50
N VAL A 89 10.21 16.87 -6.16
CA VAL A 89 9.95 15.43 -6.23
C VAL A 89 10.08 14.88 -7.65
N ASN A 90 9.53 15.57 -8.64
CA ASN A 90 9.59 15.14 -10.04
C ASN A 90 11.01 15.27 -10.62
N GLU A 91 11.77 16.30 -10.25
CA GLU A 91 13.18 16.46 -10.61
C GLU A 91 14.03 15.29 -10.07
N ASP A 92 13.88 14.94 -8.80
CA ASP A 92 14.57 13.79 -8.19
C ASP A 92 14.25 12.47 -8.90
N VAL A 93 12.97 12.25 -9.23
CA VAL A 93 12.52 11.05 -9.95
C VAL A 93 13.15 11.01 -11.34
N SER A 94 13.16 12.14 -12.06
CA SER A 94 13.78 12.24 -13.38
C SER A 94 15.29 11.95 -13.32
N GLY A 95 16.00 12.49 -12.32
CA GLY A 95 17.42 12.23 -12.10
C GLY A 95 17.72 10.75 -11.82
N SER A 96 16.82 10.07 -11.10
CA SER A 96 16.93 8.63 -10.84
C SER A 96 16.73 7.81 -12.12
N SER A 97 15.72 8.14 -12.93
CA SER A 97 15.50 7.51 -14.24
C SER A 97 16.70 7.73 -15.18
N ASP A 98 17.22 8.95 -15.25
CA ASP A 98 18.41 9.30 -16.04
C ASP A 98 19.65 8.51 -15.60
N SER A 99 19.80 8.25 -14.30
CA SER A 99 20.88 7.42 -13.78
C SER A 99 20.75 5.98 -14.27
N ILE A 100 19.53 5.41 -14.29
CA ILE A 100 19.29 4.07 -14.84
C ILE A 100 19.60 4.07 -16.35
N TYR A 101 19.16 5.09 -17.08
CA TYR A 101 19.43 5.24 -18.52
C TYR A 101 20.93 5.23 -18.83
N ARG A 102 21.72 6.03 -18.09
CA ARG A 102 23.18 6.06 -18.24
C ARG A 102 23.81 4.71 -17.89
N GLY A 103 23.28 4.01 -16.88
CA GLY A 103 23.75 2.68 -16.49
C GLY A 103 23.55 1.63 -17.59
N VAL A 104 22.35 1.59 -18.19
CA VAL A 104 22.05 0.68 -19.30
C VAL A 104 22.90 1.00 -20.53
N GLN A 105 23.03 2.29 -20.89
CA GLN A 105 23.84 2.74 -22.02
C GLN A 105 25.35 2.49 -21.85
N ALA A 106 25.86 2.52 -20.61
CA ALA A 106 27.27 2.29 -20.32
C ALA A 106 27.66 0.80 -20.34
N SER A 107 26.69 -0.11 -20.37
CA SER A 107 26.92 -1.55 -20.35
C SER A 107 27.21 -2.09 -21.76
N GLU A 108 28.31 -2.81 -21.94
CA GLU A 108 28.65 -3.44 -23.23
C GLU A 108 27.70 -4.59 -23.60
N GLN A 109 27.03 -5.18 -22.60
CA GLN A 109 26.09 -6.29 -22.75
C GLN A 109 24.66 -5.88 -23.05
N HIS A 110 24.28 -4.61 -22.81
CA HIS A 110 22.91 -4.15 -23.00
C HIS A 110 22.80 -3.34 -24.30
N THR A 111 21.71 -3.56 -25.04
CA THR A 111 21.27 -2.68 -26.12
C THR A 111 19.88 -2.18 -25.78
N LEU A 112 19.74 -0.88 -25.58
CA LEU A 112 18.45 -0.25 -25.34
C LEU A 112 17.76 0.06 -26.68
N PHE A 113 16.52 -0.35 -26.80
CA PHE A 113 15.59 0.08 -27.84
C PHE A 113 14.51 0.95 -27.21
N GLU A 114 14.47 2.21 -27.65
CA GLU A 114 13.54 3.21 -27.16
C GLU A 114 12.31 3.26 -28.05
N GLY A 115 11.17 2.87 -27.49
CA GLY A 115 9.91 2.88 -28.21
C GLY A 115 8.92 1.83 -27.73
N GLU A 116 7.69 1.98 -28.19
CA GLU A 116 6.68 0.93 -28.03
C GLU A 116 6.97 -0.20 -29.02
N CYS A 117 6.85 -1.45 -28.57
CA CYS A 117 7.06 -2.61 -29.42
C CYS A 117 5.83 -3.51 -29.47
N ARG A 118 5.80 -4.37 -30.48
CA ARG A 118 4.87 -5.48 -30.59
C ARG A 118 5.60 -6.72 -31.08
N PHE A 119 5.13 -7.90 -30.71
CA PHE A 119 5.59 -9.15 -31.29
C PHE A 119 5.23 -9.22 -32.78
N VAL A 120 6.20 -9.68 -33.57
CA VAL A 120 6.07 -9.94 -35.02
C VAL A 120 6.34 -11.41 -35.37
N ASP A 121 6.82 -12.19 -34.39
CA ASP A 121 7.03 -13.63 -34.41
C ASP A 121 7.11 -14.12 -32.95
N ASP A 122 7.23 -15.43 -32.72
CA ASP A 122 7.20 -16.06 -31.39
C ASP A 122 8.12 -15.37 -30.37
N ARG A 123 9.34 -15.00 -30.76
CA ARG A 123 10.34 -14.37 -29.87
C ARG A 123 11.00 -13.12 -30.46
N ALA A 124 10.33 -12.47 -31.40
CA ALA A 124 10.83 -11.26 -32.06
C ALA A 124 9.84 -10.12 -31.94
N VAL A 125 10.36 -8.93 -31.66
CA VAL A 125 9.58 -7.68 -31.55
C VAL A 125 10.03 -6.67 -32.60
N GLU A 126 9.09 -5.82 -33.00
CA GLU A 126 9.31 -4.64 -33.83
C GLU A 126 8.92 -3.40 -33.04
N LEU A 127 9.77 -2.37 -33.06
CA LEU A 127 9.49 -1.06 -32.49
C LEU A 127 8.51 -0.35 -33.44
N VAL A 128 7.33 0.02 -32.94
CA VAL A 128 6.24 0.63 -33.73
C VAL A 128 6.15 2.15 -33.58
N ASP A 129 6.78 2.69 -32.54
CA ASP A 129 6.88 4.12 -32.26
C ASP A 129 8.18 4.41 -31.50
N GLY A 130 8.52 5.68 -31.32
CA GLY A 130 9.71 6.13 -30.59
C GLY A 130 10.96 6.30 -31.45
N PRO A 131 12.10 6.67 -30.84
CA PRO A 131 13.36 6.93 -31.53
C PRO A 131 13.84 5.77 -32.42
N ASP A 132 13.57 4.52 -32.01
CA ASP A 132 14.00 3.31 -32.72
C ASP A 132 12.90 2.67 -33.57
N ALA A 133 11.86 3.41 -33.94
CA ALA A 133 10.76 2.90 -34.75
C ALA A 133 11.25 2.19 -36.04
N GLY A 134 10.76 0.97 -36.28
CA GLY A 134 11.15 0.09 -37.36
C GLY A 134 12.32 -0.85 -37.05
N ALA A 135 13.04 -0.64 -35.94
CA ALA A 135 14.03 -1.60 -35.45
C ALA A 135 13.36 -2.92 -35.04
N ARG A 136 14.11 -4.02 -35.11
CA ARG A 136 13.64 -5.36 -34.75
C ARG A 136 14.68 -6.08 -33.92
N ALA A 137 14.22 -6.75 -32.88
CA ALA A 137 15.06 -7.54 -31.98
C ALA A 137 14.43 -8.92 -31.76
N ARG A 138 15.28 -9.95 -31.69
CA ARG A 138 14.92 -11.34 -31.39
C ARG A 138 15.84 -11.87 -30.31
N ALA A 139 15.33 -12.76 -29.47
CA ALA A 139 16.16 -13.50 -28.52
C ALA A 139 15.69 -14.94 -28.31
N ASP A 140 16.62 -15.78 -27.83
CA ASP A 140 16.30 -17.15 -27.42
C ASP A 140 15.37 -17.19 -26.21
N THR A 141 15.55 -16.26 -25.27
CA THR A 141 14.70 -16.08 -24.09
C THR A 141 14.11 -14.68 -24.05
N VAL A 142 12.79 -14.58 -23.86
CA VAL A 142 12.08 -13.31 -23.75
C VAL A 142 11.44 -13.20 -22.37
N LEU A 143 11.59 -12.05 -21.73
CA LEU A 143 10.86 -11.67 -20.52
C LEU A 143 9.91 -10.51 -20.83
N ILE A 144 8.62 -10.73 -20.58
CA ILE A 144 7.60 -9.69 -20.66
C ILE A 144 7.39 -9.10 -19.26
N ALA A 145 7.81 -7.87 -19.07
CA ALA A 145 7.67 -7.08 -17.84
C ALA A 145 7.02 -5.71 -18.13
N ALA A 146 6.09 -5.66 -19.09
CA ALA A 146 5.49 -4.42 -19.60
C ALA A 146 4.44 -3.80 -18.65
N GLY A 147 4.16 -4.45 -17.52
CA GLY A 147 3.31 -3.94 -16.45
C GLY A 147 1.88 -3.59 -16.88
N THR A 148 1.30 -2.60 -16.19
CA THR A 148 -0.08 -2.15 -16.35
C THR A 148 -0.17 -0.64 -16.58
N ARG A 149 -1.36 -0.15 -16.92
CA ARG A 149 -1.72 1.27 -17.05
C ARG A 149 -3.04 1.56 -16.31
N PRO A 150 -3.38 2.83 -16.02
CA PRO A 150 -4.69 3.18 -15.44
C PRO A 150 -5.83 2.64 -16.31
N ALA A 151 -6.83 2.02 -15.67
CA ALA A 151 -8.05 1.59 -16.34
C ALA A 151 -9.06 2.73 -16.37
N ILE A 152 -9.62 3.00 -17.56
CA ILE A 152 -10.70 3.98 -17.72
C ILE A 152 -12.02 3.22 -17.81
N PRO A 153 -12.91 3.33 -16.80
CA PRO A 153 -14.19 2.65 -16.82
C PRO A 153 -15.10 3.22 -17.91
N PRO A 154 -16.08 2.44 -18.42
CA PRO A 154 -16.99 2.87 -19.46
C PRO A 154 -18.05 3.84 -18.92
N ILE A 155 -17.66 5.11 -18.73
CA ILE A 155 -18.52 6.21 -18.29
C ILE A 155 -18.98 6.99 -19.51
N GLU A 156 -20.29 7.21 -19.67
CA GLU A 156 -20.83 7.97 -20.79
C GLU A 156 -20.30 9.41 -20.77
N GLY A 157 -19.65 9.86 -21.86
CA GLY A 157 -19.16 11.22 -22.02
C GLY A 157 -17.75 11.48 -21.44
N ILE A 158 -17.10 10.49 -20.80
CA ILE A 158 -15.79 10.65 -20.18
C ILE A 158 -14.69 11.08 -21.17
N ASP A 159 -14.79 10.64 -22.42
CA ASP A 159 -13.90 10.96 -23.53
C ASP A 159 -14.07 12.39 -24.07
N THR A 160 -15.07 13.13 -23.57
CA THR A 160 -15.31 14.55 -23.88
C THR A 160 -14.98 15.48 -22.71
N VAL A 161 -14.44 14.92 -21.62
CA VAL A 161 -14.12 15.60 -20.38
C VAL A 161 -12.62 15.57 -20.15
N ASP A 162 -12.06 16.66 -19.64
CA ASP A 162 -10.69 16.69 -19.15
C ASP A 162 -10.61 15.96 -17.79
N PHE A 163 -9.93 14.81 -17.77
CA PHE A 163 -9.70 14.04 -16.54
C PHE A 163 -8.23 13.69 -16.36
N LEU A 164 -7.84 13.51 -15.11
CA LEU A 164 -6.52 13.06 -14.71
C LEU A 164 -6.54 11.57 -14.41
N THR A 165 -5.38 10.95 -14.60
CA THR A 165 -5.07 9.66 -13.97
C THR A 165 -4.02 9.86 -12.89
N SER A 166 -3.64 8.79 -12.18
CA SER A 166 -2.53 8.86 -11.22
C SER A 166 -1.21 9.34 -11.85
N ARG A 167 -1.04 9.17 -13.17
CA ARG A 167 0.13 9.69 -13.90
C ARG A 167 0.19 11.21 -13.86
N ASP A 168 -0.96 11.85 -14.00
CA ASP A 168 -1.06 13.29 -14.24
C ASP A 168 -1.17 14.03 -12.90
N ALA A 169 -1.91 13.45 -11.96
CA ALA A 169 -2.13 14.01 -10.63
C ALA A 169 -0.82 14.27 -9.85
N LEU A 170 0.17 13.39 -9.97
CA LEU A 170 1.47 13.53 -9.28
C LEU A 170 2.36 14.67 -9.82
N GLN A 171 1.91 15.35 -10.88
CA GLN A 171 2.63 16.45 -11.53
C GLN A 171 1.89 17.79 -11.43
N LEU A 172 0.73 17.84 -10.77
CA LEU A 172 -0.01 19.09 -10.59
C LEU A 172 0.77 20.04 -9.70
N GLU A 173 1.07 21.23 -10.19
CA GLU A 173 1.77 22.28 -9.41
C GLU A 173 0.82 23.18 -8.62
N THR A 174 -0.48 22.99 -8.77
CA THR A 174 -1.53 23.68 -8.01
C THR A 174 -2.53 22.61 -7.55
N PRO A 175 -2.92 22.58 -6.27
CA PRO A 175 -3.98 21.69 -5.83
C PRO A 175 -5.31 22.11 -6.49
N PRO A 176 -6.16 21.17 -6.93
CA PRO A 176 -7.51 21.49 -7.39
C PRO A 176 -8.32 22.21 -6.32
N ASP A 177 -9.26 23.06 -6.71
CA ASP A 177 -10.20 23.65 -5.75
C ASP A 177 -11.16 22.56 -5.22
N HIS A 178 -11.72 21.74 -6.12
CA HIS A 178 -12.59 20.61 -5.80
C HIS A 178 -12.28 19.38 -6.69
N LEU A 179 -11.56 18.43 -6.10
CA LEU A 179 -11.18 17.18 -6.73
C LEU A 179 -12.28 16.11 -6.59
N VAL A 180 -12.82 15.65 -7.71
CA VAL A 180 -13.73 14.49 -7.77
C VAL A 180 -12.95 13.24 -8.17
N ILE A 181 -12.90 12.25 -7.29
CA ILE A 181 -12.19 10.99 -7.51
C ILE A 181 -13.18 9.89 -7.88
N VAL A 182 -13.00 9.27 -9.04
CA VAL A 182 -13.75 8.09 -9.48
C VAL A 182 -12.92 6.84 -9.19
N GLY A 183 -13.35 6.06 -8.21
CA GLY A 183 -12.65 4.88 -7.71
C GLY A 183 -12.45 4.95 -6.19
N GLY A 184 -12.40 3.78 -5.54
CA GLY A 184 -12.23 3.65 -4.09
C GLY A 184 -11.00 2.84 -3.69
N GLY A 185 -10.02 2.68 -4.59
CA GLY A 185 -8.81 1.89 -4.33
C GLY A 185 -7.69 2.68 -3.64
N TYR A 186 -6.50 2.08 -3.52
CA TYR A 186 -5.35 2.67 -2.83
C TYR A 186 -4.89 4.01 -3.44
N ILE A 187 -4.94 4.16 -4.77
CA ILE A 187 -4.63 5.43 -5.45
C ILE A 187 -5.60 6.53 -5.02
N ALA A 188 -6.90 6.21 -4.90
CA ALA A 188 -7.92 7.16 -4.48
C ALA A 188 -7.68 7.57 -3.02
N ALA A 189 -7.40 6.61 -2.13
CA ALA A 189 -7.12 6.89 -0.73
C ALA A 189 -5.88 7.79 -0.55
N GLU A 190 -4.77 7.46 -1.22
CA GLU A 190 -3.51 8.22 -1.15
C GLU A 190 -3.69 9.64 -1.73
N LEU A 191 -4.27 9.78 -2.92
CA LEU A 191 -4.38 11.10 -3.55
C LEU A 191 -5.45 11.98 -2.89
N ALA A 192 -6.54 11.41 -2.38
CA ALA A 192 -7.47 12.15 -1.53
C ALA A 192 -6.76 12.70 -0.28
N HIS A 193 -5.94 11.88 0.38
CA HIS A 193 -5.17 12.32 1.53
C HIS A 193 -4.21 13.46 1.14
N PHE A 194 -3.44 13.32 0.06
CA PHE A 194 -2.48 14.32 -0.36
C PHE A 194 -3.16 15.67 -0.69
N PHE A 195 -4.08 15.69 -1.66
CA PHE A 195 -4.74 16.94 -2.09
C PHE A 195 -5.60 17.56 -0.99
N GLY A 196 -6.34 16.72 -0.25
CA GLY A 196 -7.13 17.18 0.89
C GLY A 196 -6.30 17.72 2.05
N THR A 197 -5.00 17.38 2.15
CA THR A 197 -4.09 17.99 3.15
C THR A 197 -3.61 19.36 2.71
N PHE A 198 -3.55 19.60 1.39
CA PHE A 198 -3.13 20.86 0.80
C PHE A 198 -4.31 21.75 0.36
N GLY A 199 -5.52 21.46 0.85
CA GLY A 199 -6.66 22.37 0.82
C GLY A 199 -7.72 22.12 -0.25
N SER A 200 -7.59 21.06 -1.05
CA SER A 200 -8.66 20.68 -1.98
C SER A 200 -9.89 20.17 -1.23
N ASP A 201 -11.08 20.61 -1.64
CA ASP A 201 -12.31 19.87 -1.35
C ASP A 201 -12.25 18.56 -2.14
N VAL A 202 -12.57 17.42 -1.50
CA VAL A 202 -12.47 16.09 -2.15
C VAL A 202 -13.79 15.36 -2.04
N SER A 203 -14.30 14.90 -3.18
CA SER A 203 -15.41 13.94 -3.27
C SER A 203 -14.93 12.63 -3.86
N ILE A 204 -15.32 11.49 -3.28
CA ILE A 204 -14.89 10.16 -3.73
C ILE A 204 -16.12 9.35 -4.14
N VAL A 205 -16.16 8.87 -5.37
CA VAL A 205 -17.22 7.97 -5.88
C VAL A 205 -16.66 6.56 -6.02
N GLY A 206 -17.04 5.69 -5.09
CA GLY A 206 -16.57 4.31 -5.00
C GLY A 206 -17.66 3.28 -5.27
N ARG A 207 -17.42 2.35 -6.19
CA ARG A 207 -18.38 1.31 -6.58
C ARG A 207 -18.71 0.31 -5.46
N ARG A 208 -17.75 0.04 -4.58
CA ARG A 208 -17.85 -0.98 -3.52
C ARG A 208 -18.34 -0.36 -2.22
N GLN A 209 -18.72 -1.19 -1.25
CA GLN A 209 -19.27 -0.77 0.05
C GLN A 209 -18.33 0.13 0.84
N TYR A 210 -17.03 -0.16 0.77
CA TYR A 210 -15.97 0.53 1.48
C TYR A 210 -14.90 1.00 0.50
N LEU A 211 -14.14 2.01 0.91
CA LEU A 211 -12.82 2.29 0.33
C LEU A 211 -11.88 1.12 0.65
N LEU A 212 -10.87 0.94 -0.18
CA LEU A 212 -9.96 -0.21 -0.16
C LEU A 212 -10.69 -1.56 -0.15
N PRO A 213 -11.53 -1.85 -1.16
CA PRO A 213 -12.33 -3.06 -1.20
C PRO A 213 -11.52 -4.37 -1.29
N GLU A 214 -10.22 -4.26 -1.59
CA GLU A 214 -9.28 -5.39 -1.63
C GLU A 214 -8.62 -5.65 -0.27
N SER A 215 -8.87 -4.85 0.76
CA SER A 215 -8.36 -5.07 2.12
C SER A 215 -9.33 -5.91 2.97
N ASP A 216 -8.88 -6.32 4.16
CA ASP A 216 -9.77 -6.89 5.18
C ASP A 216 -10.93 -5.93 5.50
N GLU A 217 -12.15 -6.48 5.64
CA GLU A 217 -13.38 -5.70 5.75
C GLU A 217 -13.37 -4.72 6.94
N ASP A 218 -12.78 -5.10 8.08
CA ASP A 218 -12.70 -4.22 9.25
C ASP A 218 -11.76 -3.04 8.98
N SER A 219 -10.66 -3.27 8.25
CA SER A 219 -9.72 -2.21 7.86
C SER A 219 -10.34 -1.25 6.86
N ALA A 220 -11.04 -1.80 5.85
CA ALA A 220 -11.75 -1.03 4.84
C ALA A 220 -12.86 -0.16 5.45
N ALA A 221 -13.64 -0.73 6.38
CA ALA A 221 -14.67 -0.01 7.11
C ALA A 221 -14.10 1.13 7.96
N ALA A 222 -13.05 0.85 8.75
CA ALA A 222 -12.40 1.84 9.59
C ALA A 222 -11.81 3.01 8.78
N LEU A 223 -11.15 2.73 7.65
CA LEU A 223 -10.66 3.80 6.78
C LEU A 223 -11.82 4.62 6.18
N THR A 224 -12.89 3.95 5.74
CA THR A 224 -14.06 4.63 5.15
C THR A 224 -14.70 5.61 6.14
N GLU A 225 -14.86 5.19 7.40
CA GLU A 225 -15.37 6.06 8.47
C GLU A 225 -14.47 7.30 8.67
N ARG A 226 -13.15 7.12 8.74
CA ARG A 226 -12.18 8.22 8.87
C ARG A 226 -12.18 9.17 7.67
N TYR A 227 -12.43 8.63 6.49
CA TYR A 227 -12.48 9.43 5.26
C TYR A 227 -13.80 10.20 5.16
N ASP A 228 -14.92 9.65 5.65
CA ASP A 228 -16.21 10.34 5.68
C ASP A 228 -16.23 11.54 6.64
N GLU A 229 -15.40 11.51 7.69
CA GLU A 229 -15.19 12.66 8.58
C GLU A 229 -14.43 13.82 7.92
N ARG A 230 -13.72 13.55 6.81
CA ARG A 230 -12.79 14.49 6.16
C ARG A 230 -13.21 14.89 4.74
N PHE A 231 -13.87 14.00 4.02
CA PHE A 231 -14.17 14.11 2.59
C PHE A 231 -15.63 13.75 2.33
N ASP A 232 -16.12 14.10 1.14
CA ASP A 232 -17.47 13.73 0.69
C ASP A 232 -17.43 12.34 0.02
N VAL A 233 -17.73 11.29 0.80
CA VAL A 233 -17.52 9.89 0.38
C VAL A 233 -18.83 9.22 -0.06
N HIS A 234 -18.88 8.80 -1.32
CA HIS A 234 -20.00 8.10 -1.94
C HIS A 234 -19.61 6.65 -2.30
N THR A 235 -19.60 5.76 -1.30
CA THR A 235 -19.43 4.31 -1.54
C THR A 235 -20.73 3.63 -1.96
N GLY A 236 -20.62 2.49 -2.65
CA GLY A 236 -21.74 1.77 -3.26
C GLY A 236 -22.35 2.48 -4.48
N TYR A 237 -21.59 3.36 -5.15
CA TYR A 237 -22.01 4.10 -6.33
C TYR A 237 -21.08 3.87 -7.52
N GLU A 238 -21.65 3.54 -8.67
CA GLU A 238 -20.93 3.47 -9.95
C GLU A 238 -21.12 4.79 -10.69
N ALA A 239 -20.01 5.45 -11.07
CA ALA A 239 -20.05 6.57 -11.99
C ALA A 239 -20.53 6.07 -13.36
N VAL A 240 -21.57 6.71 -13.91
CA VAL A 240 -22.23 6.28 -15.15
C VAL A 240 -22.16 7.31 -16.27
N ALA A 241 -22.06 8.60 -15.93
CA ALA A 241 -21.90 9.67 -16.91
C ALA A 241 -20.97 10.77 -16.38
N ALA A 242 -20.29 11.44 -17.31
CA ALA A 242 -19.45 12.60 -17.08
C ALA A 242 -19.82 13.69 -18.09
N SER A 243 -19.83 14.94 -17.65
CA SER A 243 -20.05 16.09 -18.52
C SER A 243 -19.24 17.28 -18.04
N GLN A 244 -18.87 18.16 -18.96
CA GLN A 244 -18.09 19.37 -18.66
C GLN A 244 -18.84 20.62 -19.12
N SER A 245 -18.86 21.63 -18.26
CA SER A 245 -19.51 22.92 -18.53
C SER A 245 -18.61 24.06 -18.06
N GLY A 246 -17.82 24.62 -18.99
CA GLY A 246 -16.79 25.59 -18.64
C GLY A 246 -15.59 24.88 -18.01
N GLU A 247 -15.20 25.30 -16.81
CA GLU A 247 -14.10 24.70 -16.03
C GLU A 247 -14.61 23.58 -15.11
N ASP A 248 -15.92 23.47 -14.91
CA ASP A 248 -16.51 22.47 -14.03
C ASP A 248 -16.78 21.15 -14.77
N VAL A 249 -16.45 20.05 -14.09
CA VAL A 249 -16.77 18.69 -14.51
C VAL A 249 -17.77 18.08 -13.53
N THR A 250 -18.81 17.45 -14.06
CA THR A 250 -19.87 16.81 -13.28
C THR A 250 -19.88 15.31 -13.54
N ILE A 251 -19.84 14.53 -12.46
CA ILE A 251 -19.97 13.07 -12.44
C ILE A 251 -21.35 12.69 -11.91
N GLU A 252 -22.10 11.95 -12.72
CA GLU A 252 -23.33 11.30 -12.29
C GLU A 252 -23.04 9.86 -11.88
N ALA A 253 -23.51 9.47 -10.70
CA ALA A 253 -23.32 8.14 -10.14
C ALA A 253 -24.64 7.50 -9.72
N ARG A 254 -24.74 6.18 -9.88
CA ARG A 254 -25.93 5.39 -9.54
C ARG A 254 -25.59 4.31 -8.52
N PRO A 255 -26.54 3.93 -7.66
CA PRO A 255 -26.33 2.82 -6.72
C PRO A 255 -25.87 1.56 -7.46
N TYR A 256 -24.78 0.95 -7.00
CA TYR A 256 -24.19 -0.24 -7.62
C TYR A 256 -24.51 -1.50 -6.80
N PRO A 257 -25.20 -2.51 -7.37
CA PRO A 257 -25.52 -3.76 -6.66
C PRO A 257 -24.35 -4.76 -6.59
N PRO A 258 -24.25 -5.55 -5.50
CA PRO A 258 -24.94 -5.37 -4.24
C PRO A 258 -24.25 -4.26 -3.44
N ALA A 259 -24.90 -3.11 -3.29
CA ALA A 259 -24.71 -2.38 -2.05
C ALA A 259 -25.25 -3.32 -0.96
N TRP A 260 -24.56 -3.47 0.15
CA TRP A 260 -24.96 -4.41 1.21
C TRP A 260 -26.23 -3.97 1.95
N ASP A 261 -26.73 -2.79 1.58
CA ASP A 261 -28.08 -2.28 1.81
C ASP A 261 -28.92 -2.33 0.52
N ASP A 262 -30.25 -2.36 0.64
CA ASP A 262 -31.17 -2.39 -0.50
C ASP A 262 -30.84 -1.27 -1.52
N PRO A 263 -30.25 -1.58 -2.69
CA PRO A 263 -29.82 -0.58 -3.66
C PRO A 263 -30.99 0.23 -4.23
N SER A 264 -32.21 -0.32 -4.14
CA SER A 264 -33.43 0.34 -4.60
C SER A 264 -33.90 1.48 -3.68
N ALA A 265 -33.26 1.65 -2.52
CA ALA A 265 -33.56 2.71 -1.56
C ALA A 265 -32.66 3.95 -1.68
N ARG A 266 -31.66 3.95 -2.57
CA ARG A 266 -30.71 5.08 -2.73
C ARG A 266 -31.00 5.86 -4.02
N ASP A 267 -31.08 7.17 -3.90
CA ASP A 267 -31.18 8.06 -5.05
C ASP A 267 -29.81 8.17 -5.77
N PRO A 268 -29.80 8.41 -7.10
CA PRO A 268 -28.58 8.79 -7.81
C PRO A 268 -27.91 10.02 -7.20
N VAL A 269 -26.59 10.09 -7.31
CA VAL A 269 -25.78 11.20 -6.82
C VAL A 269 -25.16 11.93 -8.00
N THR A 270 -25.04 13.24 -7.88
CA THR A 270 -24.31 14.10 -8.81
C THR A 270 -23.27 14.87 -8.04
N VAL A 271 -22.03 14.80 -8.48
CA VAL A 271 -20.89 15.50 -7.88
C VAL A 271 -20.26 16.39 -8.95
N THR A 272 -20.02 17.65 -8.63
CA THR A 272 -19.40 18.62 -9.54
C THR A 272 -18.16 19.19 -8.88
N GLY A 273 -17.04 19.25 -9.60
CA GLY A 273 -15.80 19.89 -9.17
C GLY A 273 -15.02 20.44 -10.37
N ASP A 274 -13.87 21.07 -10.13
CA ASP A 274 -13.02 21.64 -11.19
C ASP A 274 -12.07 20.60 -11.81
N THR A 275 -11.78 19.51 -11.09
CA THR A 275 -10.89 18.44 -11.56
C THR A 275 -11.49 17.06 -11.28
N VAL A 276 -11.40 16.16 -12.26
CA VAL A 276 -11.70 14.72 -12.08
C VAL A 276 -10.42 13.88 -12.11
N LEU A 277 -10.28 12.99 -11.13
CA LEU A 277 -9.26 11.94 -11.11
C LEU A 277 -9.92 10.56 -11.29
N VAL A 278 -9.56 9.86 -12.37
CA VAL A 278 -9.96 8.46 -12.57
C VAL A 278 -8.92 7.53 -11.95
N ALA A 279 -9.31 6.89 -10.85
CA ALA A 279 -8.53 5.95 -10.06
C ALA A 279 -9.27 4.61 -9.89
N ALA A 280 -9.88 4.12 -10.97
CA ALA A 280 -10.81 2.99 -10.97
C ALA A 280 -10.15 1.60 -11.10
N GLY A 281 -8.81 1.52 -11.08
CA GLY A 281 -8.05 0.28 -11.21
C GLY A 281 -6.97 0.35 -12.27
N ARG A 282 -6.40 -0.81 -12.61
CA ARG A 282 -5.30 -0.95 -13.56
C ARG A 282 -5.61 -2.05 -14.57
N GLN A 283 -5.10 -1.89 -15.79
CA GLN A 283 -5.24 -2.87 -16.87
C GLN A 283 -3.84 -3.28 -17.36
N PRO A 284 -3.58 -4.57 -17.63
CA PRO A 284 -2.30 -5.04 -18.18
C PRO A 284 -2.04 -4.45 -19.57
N ASN A 285 -0.76 -4.26 -19.92
CA ASN A 285 -0.33 -3.78 -21.24
C ASN A 285 -0.21 -4.90 -22.29
N SER A 286 -0.79 -6.07 -22.05
CA SER A 286 -0.74 -7.23 -22.96
C SER A 286 -1.40 -6.94 -24.32
N ASP A 287 -2.44 -6.12 -24.34
CA ASP A 287 -3.18 -5.73 -25.54
C ASP A 287 -2.36 -4.89 -26.52
N THR A 288 -1.30 -4.22 -26.05
CA THR A 288 -0.40 -3.43 -26.91
C THR A 288 0.69 -4.28 -27.57
N LEU A 289 0.92 -5.51 -27.09
CA LEU A 289 2.07 -6.32 -27.47
C LEU A 289 1.85 -7.21 -28.69
N ASN A 290 0.62 -7.31 -29.21
CA ASN A 290 0.27 -8.25 -30.30
C ASN A 290 0.63 -9.71 -29.97
N LEU A 291 0.23 -10.19 -28.78
CA LEU A 291 0.54 -11.55 -28.31
C LEU A 291 0.06 -12.66 -29.27
N GLY A 292 -0.93 -12.39 -30.13
CA GLY A 292 -1.38 -13.32 -31.18
C GLY A 292 -0.35 -13.66 -32.26
N ALA A 293 0.80 -12.95 -32.31
CA ALA A 293 1.96 -13.33 -33.12
C ALA A 293 2.88 -14.37 -32.43
N THR A 294 2.53 -14.78 -31.21
CA THR A 294 3.26 -15.74 -30.38
C THR A 294 2.34 -16.92 -30.02
N GLY A 295 2.68 -17.68 -28.97
CA GLY A 295 1.78 -18.62 -28.30
C GLY A 295 1.31 -18.19 -26.89
N VAL A 296 1.61 -16.96 -26.45
CA VAL A 296 1.28 -16.48 -25.10
C VAL A 296 -0.23 -16.29 -24.95
N GLU A 297 -0.80 -16.90 -23.92
CA GLU A 297 -2.22 -16.81 -23.57
C GLU A 297 -2.42 -15.77 -22.46
N THR A 298 -3.64 -15.24 -22.40
CA THR A 298 -4.06 -14.31 -21.35
C THR A 298 -5.38 -14.78 -20.75
N ASP A 299 -5.61 -14.44 -19.48
CA ASP A 299 -6.90 -14.67 -18.83
C ASP A 299 -8.01 -13.76 -19.41
N GLU A 300 -9.22 -13.87 -18.86
CA GLU A 300 -10.38 -13.07 -19.30
C GLU A 300 -10.25 -11.56 -19.04
N PHE A 301 -9.33 -11.15 -18.17
CA PHE A 301 -9.03 -9.75 -17.84
C PHE A 301 -7.82 -9.21 -18.61
N GLY A 302 -7.16 -10.06 -19.39
CA GLY A 302 -6.01 -9.74 -20.23
C GLY A 302 -4.66 -9.90 -19.52
N PHE A 303 -4.58 -10.44 -18.31
CA PHE A 303 -3.30 -10.72 -17.67
C PHE A 303 -2.63 -11.94 -18.33
N ILE A 304 -1.31 -11.94 -18.44
CA ILE A 304 -0.57 -13.05 -19.06
C ILE A 304 -0.62 -14.27 -18.13
N GLU A 305 -1.09 -15.40 -18.65
CA GLU A 305 -1.12 -16.64 -17.90
C GLU A 305 0.30 -17.20 -17.76
N THR A 306 0.67 -17.52 -16.51
CA THR A 306 1.91 -18.21 -16.20
C THR A 306 1.69 -19.43 -15.31
N ASP A 307 2.62 -20.38 -15.35
CA ASP A 307 2.68 -21.44 -14.35
C ASP A 307 3.28 -20.93 -13.02
N GLU A 308 3.37 -21.82 -12.02
CA GLU A 308 3.92 -21.53 -10.68
C GLU A 308 5.39 -21.05 -10.69
N TYR A 309 6.08 -21.17 -11.82
CA TYR A 309 7.47 -20.78 -12.01
C TYR A 309 7.63 -19.46 -12.77
N LEU A 310 6.54 -18.85 -13.24
CA LEU A 310 6.48 -17.64 -14.09
C LEU A 310 6.82 -17.88 -15.57
N ARG A 311 6.66 -19.12 -16.06
CA ARG A 311 6.73 -19.42 -17.50
C ARG A 311 5.37 -19.19 -18.13
N THR A 312 5.35 -18.54 -19.29
CA THR A 312 4.11 -18.41 -20.08
C THR A 312 3.78 -19.71 -20.80
N THR A 313 2.65 -19.74 -21.49
CA THR A 313 2.25 -20.85 -22.38
C THR A 313 3.15 -21.00 -23.61
N ALA A 314 3.92 -19.97 -23.97
CA ALA A 314 4.89 -20.01 -25.06
C ALA A 314 6.28 -20.42 -24.59
N ASP A 315 6.89 -21.37 -25.29
CA ASP A 315 8.27 -21.81 -25.00
C ASP A 315 9.25 -20.64 -25.09
N GLY A 316 10.16 -20.55 -24.12
CA GLY A 316 11.18 -19.50 -24.04
C GLY A 316 10.67 -18.10 -23.71
N ILE A 317 9.39 -17.93 -23.35
CA ILE A 317 8.82 -16.66 -22.93
C ILE A 317 8.35 -16.73 -21.47
N TRP A 318 8.80 -15.76 -20.69
CA TRP A 318 8.50 -15.59 -19.27
C TRP A 318 7.75 -14.27 -19.08
N ALA A 319 6.98 -14.15 -18.00
CA ALA A 319 6.34 -12.90 -17.63
C ALA A 319 6.43 -12.67 -16.13
N LEU A 320 6.53 -11.40 -15.72
CA LEU A 320 6.54 -11.04 -14.30
C LEU A 320 5.91 -9.68 -14.03
N GLY A 321 5.56 -9.46 -12.77
CA GLY A 321 5.02 -8.25 -12.20
C GLY A 321 3.57 -8.05 -12.58
N ASP A 322 3.18 -6.78 -12.60
CA ASP A 322 1.82 -6.33 -12.87
C ASP A 322 1.16 -6.93 -14.12
N ILE A 323 1.92 -7.42 -15.11
CA ILE A 323 1.34 -8.01 -16.32
C ILE A 323 0.81 -9.44 -16.12
N VAL A 324 1.27 -10.13 -15.07
CA VAL A 324 0.81 -11.48 -14.66
C VAL A 324 -0.43 -11.39 -13.79
N GLY A 325 -0.56 -10.34 -12.98
CA GLY A 325 -1.80 -10.02 -12.27
C GLY A 325 -1.96 -10.63 -10.88
N GLU A 326 -1.00 -11.43 -10.38
CA GLU A 326 -1.09 -12.06 -9.05
C GLU A 326 -1.13 -11.01 -7.92
N PHE A 327 -0.13 -10.12 -7.86
CA PHE A 327 -0.17 -8.91 -7.03
C PHE A 327 0.42 -7.72 -7.79
N LEU A 328 -0.36 -6.63 -7.89
CA LEU A 328 0.05 -5.39 -8.56
C LEU A 328 0.90 -4.49 -7.63
N LEU A 329 1.99 -5.06 -7.10
CA LEU A 329 2.84 -4.46 -6.09
C LEU A 329 4.30 -4.46 -6.55
N LYS A 330 5.03 -3.36 -6.32
CA LYS A 330 6.44 -3.26 -6.72
C LYS A 330 7.30 -4.34 -6.04
N HIS A 331 7.11 -4.57 -4.75
CA HIS A 331 7.86 -5.60 -4.03
C HIS A 331 7.49 -7.01 -4.48
N ASN A 332 6.25 -7.25 -4.95
CA ASN A 332 5.89 -8.48 -5.65
C ASN A 332 6.69 -8.64 -6.95
N ALA A 333 6.68 -7.63 -7.83
CA ALA A 333 7.45 -7.68 -9.07
C ALA A 333 8.96 -7.90 -8.82
N ASN A 334 9.51 -7.39 -7.72
CA ASN A 334 10.88 -7.67 -7.30
C ASN A 334 11.06 -9.11 -6.76
N HIS A 335 10.07 -9.65 -6.05
CA HIS A 335 10.07 -11.04 -5.58
C HIS A 335 10.05 -12.00 -6.78
N GLU A 336 9.15 -11.76 -7.73
CA GLU A 336 9.03 -12.51 -8.98
C GLU A 336 10.29 -12.37 -9.85
N ALA A 337 10.91 -11.20 -9.95
CA ALA A 337 12.19 -11.05 -10.64
C ALA A 337 13.29 -11.93 -10.05
N ARG A 338 13.35 -12.06 -8.71
CA ARG A 338 14.29 -13.00 -8.07
C ARG A 338 13.94 -14.46 -8.40
N ALA A 339 12.65 -14.81 -8.42
CA ALA A 339 12.20 -16.14 -8.79
C ALA A 339 12.53 -16.47 -10.26
N VAL A 340 12.28 -15.55 -11.20
CA VAL A 340 12.65 -15.70 -12.61
C VAL A 340 14.16 -15.87 -12.77
N VAL A 341 14.98 -15.05 -12.10
CA VAL A 341 16.46 -15.21 -12.14
C VAL A 341 16.88 -16.59 -11.62
N ARG A 342 16.29 -17.04 -10.52
CA ARG A 342 16.56 -18.37 -9.97
C ARG A 342 16.15 -19.49 -10.92
N ASN A 343 14.96 -19.40 -11.51
CA ASN A 343 14.40 -20.44 -12.38
C ASN A 343 15.02 -20.46 -13.78
N LEU A 344 15.47 -19.31 -14.31
CA LEU A 344 16.19 -19.22 -15.59
C LEU A 344 17.63 -19.75 -15.52
N PHE A 345 18.31 -19.50 -14.41
CA PHE A 345 19.75 -19.75 -14.28
C PHE A 345 20.13 -20.80 -13.24
N GLY A 346 19.13 -21.40 -12.59
CA GLY A 346 19.29 -22.50 -11.63
C GLY A 346 19.11 -23.87 -12.30
N ASP A 347 19.44 -24.91 -11.54
CA ASP A 347 19.35 -26.30 -12.01
C ASP A 347 17.93 -26.88 -11.87
N GLU A 348 17.16 -26.40 -10.89
CA GLU A 348 15.80 -26.87 -10.58
C GLU A 348 14.83 -25.69 -10.51
N LEU A 349 13.61 -25.92 -10.99
CA LEU A 349 12.53 -24.93 -10.91
C LEU A 349 11.92 -24.94 -9.52
N GLU A 350 11.78 -23.75 -8.93
CA GLU A 350 11.15 -23.55 -7.64
C GLU A 350 9.97 -22.59 -7.78
N PRO A 351 8.78 -22.96 -7.26
CA PRO A 351 7.60 -22.12 -7.38
C PRO A 351 7.79 -20.79 -6.64
N VAL A 352 7.02 -19.80 -7.04
CA VAL A 352 6.94 -18.53 -6.31
C VAL A 352 6.09 -18.74 -5.05
N ASP A 353 6.58 -18.28 -3.90
CA ASP A 353 5.86 -18.35 -2.63
C ASP A 353 5.24 -16.98 -2.30
N TYR A 354 3.93 -16.90 -2.46
CA TYR A 354 3.14 -15.71 -2.19
C TYR A 354 2.47 -15.70 -0.81
N THR A 355 2.69 -16.73 0.02
CA THR A 355 1.93 -16.98 1.26
C THR A 355 1.91 -15.77 2.21
N ALA A 356 3.01 -15.03 2.25
CA ALA A 356 3.18 -13.86 3.13
C ALA A 356 3.49 -12.59 2.33
N MET A 357 2.85 -12.39 1.17
CA MET A 357 2.96 -11.15 0.41
C MET A 357 2.27 -9.99 1.17
N PRO A 358 2.99 -8.98 1.66
CA PRO A 358 2.37 -7.86 2.37
C PRO A 358 1.84 -6.81 1.40
N PHE A 359 0.99 -5.91 1.88
CA PHE A 359 0.64 -4.67 1.21
C PHE A 359 0.60 -3.51 2.21
N ALA A 360 0.71 -2.29 1.69
CA ALA A 360 0.50 -1.06 2.44
C ALA A 360 -0.12 0.02 1.55
N VAL A 361 -1.02 0.80 2.13
CA VAL A 361 -1.62 2.00 1.55
C VAL A 361 -1.21 3.18 2.45
N PHE A 362 -0.55 4.16 1.84
CA PHE A 362 0.06 5.29 2.55
C PHE A 362 -0.93 6.46 2.65
N CYS A 363 -2.17 6.11 3.01
CA CYS A 363 -3.21 7.05 3.41
C CYS A 363 -3.00 7.49 4.87
N SER A 364 -3.90 8.34 5.38
CA SER A 364 -3.92 8.71 6.80
C SER A 364 -5.27 8.38 7.42
N PRO A 365 -5.33 7.42 8.37
CA PRO A 365 -4.23 6.57 8.85
C PRO A 365 -3.73 5.58 7.78
N GLU A 366 -2.50 5.06 7.93
CA GLU A 366 -1.99 4.01 7.03
C GLU A 366 -2.82 2.72 7.20
N VAL A 367 -2.92 1.94 6.13
CA VAL A 367 -3.51 0.61 6.14
C VAL A 367 -2.49 -0.38 5.60
N ALA A 368 -2.21 -1.46 6.33
CA ALA A 368 -1.30 -2.51 5.90
C ALA A 368 -1.84 -3.89 6.25
N GLY A 369 -1.39 -4.90 5.52
CA GLY A 369 -1.82 -6.27 5.79
C GLY A 369 -0.94 -7.32 5.14
N VAL A 370 -1.07 -8.55 5.62
CA VAL A 370 -0.43 -9.75 5.06
C VAL A 370 -1.34 -10.96 5.28
N GLY A 371 -1.31 -11.91 4.35
CA GLY A 371 -2.08 -13.14 4.43
C GLY A 371 -3.55 -12.95 4.08
N VAL A 372 -4.40 -13.85 4.60
CA VAL A 372 -5.82 -13.93 4.21
C VAL A 372 -6.66 -12.82 4.86
N HIS A 373 -7.77 -12.47 4.21
CA HIS A 373 -8.80 -11.61 4.78
C HIS A 373 -9.85 -12.44 5.54
N GLU A 374 -10.42 -11.88 6.61
CA GLU A 374 -11.42 -12.59 7.41
C GLU A 374 -12.66 -12.94 6.58
N GLN A 375 -13.11 -12.05 5.69
CA GLN A 375 -14.28 -12.30 4.84
C GLN A 375 -14.11 -13.55 3.97
N THR A 376 -12.92 -13.81 3.45
CA THR A 376 -12.64 -15.01 2.64
C THR A 376 -12.79 -16.30 3.45
N LEU A 377 -12.39 -16.29 4.72
CA LEU A 377 -12.56 -17.43 5.62
C LEU A 377 -14.03 -17.64 6.01
N ARG A 378 -14.76 -16.55 6.26
CA ARG A 378 -16.21 -16.58 6.54
C ARG A 378 -17.00 -17.15 5.36
N GLU A 379 -16.74 -16.68 4.15
CA GLU A 379 -17.39 -17.15 2.92
C GLU A 379 -17.10 -18.63 2.63
N ALA A 380 -15.91 -19.10 3.00
CA ALA A 380 -15.49 -20.49 2.86
C ALA A 380 -15.96 -21.41 4.00
N ASP A 381 -16.66 -20.88 5.02
CA ASP A 381 -17.04 -21.61 6.26
C ASP A 381 -15.86 -22.34 6.92
N ARG A 382 -14.67 -21.72 6.91
CA ARG A 382 -13.45 -22.27 7.54
C ARG A 382 -13.43 -21.91 9.02
N GLU A 383 -12.94 -22.82 9.87
CA GLU A 383 -12.69 -22.50 11.28
C GLU A 383 -11.43 -21.64 11.41
N TYR A 384 -11.53 -20.53 12.15
CA TYR A 384 -10.41 -19.64 12.43
C TYR A 384 -10.63 -18.90 13.77
N ALA A 385 -9.63 -18.17 14.22
CA ALA A 385 -9.72 -17.33 15.39
C ALA A 385 -9.17 -15.93 15.11
N THR A 386 -9.82 -14.89 15.65
CA THR A 386 -9.38 -13.51 15.48
C THR A 386 -9.12 -12.81 16.81
N ARG A 387 -8.27 -11.79 16.75
CA ARG A 387 -8.05 -10.89 17.86
C ARG A 387 -7.68 -9.50 17.36
N THR A 388 -8.32 -8.50 17.94
CA THR A 388 -8.03 -7.09 17.64
C THR A 388 -7.51 -6.40 18.89
N TYR A 389 -6.49 -5.56 18.73
CA TYR A 389 -5.96 -4.71 19.80
C TYR A 389 -5.73 -3.30 19.27
N ARG A 390 -6.01 -2.29 20.09
CA ARG A 390 -6.05 -0.89 19.63
C ARG A 390 -4.79 -0.13 20.00
N TYR A 391 -4.44 0.85 19.18
CA TYR A 391 -3.25 1.68 19.40
C TYR A 391 -3.35 2.44 20.73
N GLU A 392 -4.51 3.03 21.02
CA GLU A 392 -4.77 3.81 22.24
C GLU A 392 -4.80 2.99 23.54
N ASP A 393 -4.74 1.66 23.44
CA ASP A 393 -4.61 0.75 24.58
C ASP A 393 -3.14 0.44 24.92
N THR A 394 -2.17 1.08 24.24
CA THR A 394 -0.74 1.02 24.54
C THR A 394 -0.22 2.36 25.08
N ALA A 395 0.86 2.33 25.89
CA ALA A 395 1.44 3.56 26.43
C ALA A 395 1.96 4.50 25.32
N ARG A 396 2.57 3.94 24.26
CA ARG A 396 3.07 4.74 23.13
C ARG A 396 1.93 5.30 22.29
N GLY A 397 0.89 4.52 21.99
CA GLY A 397 -0.26 5.00 21.24
C GLY A 397 -1.03 6.10 21.99
N GLN A 398 -1.21 5.96 23.30
CA GLN A 398 -1.76 7.04 24.14
C GLN A 398 -0.92 8.32 24.07
N ALA A 399 0.40 8.21 24.14
CA ALA A 399 1.28 9.38 24.05
C ALA A 399 1.23 10.08 22.68
N MET A 400 0.83 9.37 21.62
CA MET A 400 0.72 9.88 20.25
C MET A 400 -0.70 10.34 19.88
N HIS A 401 -1.67 10.17 20.78
CA HIS A 401 -3.10 10.23 20.45
C HIS A 401 -3.42 9.39 19.20
N ALA A 402 -2.76 8.23 19.09
CA ALA A 402 -2.90 7.35 17.94
C ALA A 402 -4.18 6.55 18.06
N GLU A 403 -4.98 6.59 17.00
CA GLU A 403 -6.16 5.74 16.85
C GLU A 403 -5.91 4.69 15.79
N GLY A 404 -6.54 3.53 15.96
CA GLY A 404 -6.43 2.42 15.02
C GLY A 404 -6.31 1.09 15.73
N PHE A 405 -6.00 0.04 14.98
CA PHE A 405 -5.88 -1.31 15.52
C PHE A 405 -4.94 -2.21 14.73
N VAL A 406 -4.53 -3.28 15.39
CA VAL A 406 -3.96 -4.49 14.78
C VAL A 406 -4.97 -5.62 14.96
N LYS A 407 -5.31 -6.30 13.86
CA LYS A 407 -6.19 -7.46 13.81
C LYS A 407 -5.40 -8.67 13.34
N VAL A 408 -5.37 -9.72 14.16
CA VAL A 408 -4.69 -10.99 13.88
C VAL A 408 -5.73 -12.04 13.54
N ILE A 409 -5.43 -12.85 12.53
CA ILE A 409 -6.21 -13.99 12.10
C ILE A 409 -5.33 -15.23 12.17
N ALA A 410 -5.78 -16.26 12.90
CA ALA A 410 -5.01 -17.47 13.16
C ALA A 410 -5.88 -18.73 13.05
N GLU A 411 -5.24 -19.86 12.80
CA GLU A 411 -5.82 -21.18 12.96
C GLU A 411 -6.08 -21.49 14.45
N PRO A 412 -7.01 -22.41 14.77
CA PRO A 412 -7.31 -22.78 16.15
C PRO A 412 -6.11 -23.32 16.97
N ASP A 413 -5.08 -23.82 16.30
CA ASP A 413 -3.83 -24.31 16.89
C ASP A 413 -2.71 -23.23 16.95
N GLY A 414 -2.95 -22.05 16.40
CA GLY A 414 -2.06 -20.90 16.45
C GLY A 414 -1.22 -20.67 15.18
N GLY A 415 -1.45 -21.39 14.09
CA GLY A 415 -0.88 -21.03 12.78
C GLY A 415 -1.37 -19.65 12.31
N LEU A 416 -0.49 -18.81 11.78
CA LEU A 416 -0.86 -17.48 11.28
C LEU A 416 -1.52 -17.58 9.91
N LEU A 417 -2.69 -16.98 9.78
CA LEU A 417 -3.42 -16.89 8.53
C LEU A 417 -3.31 -15.48 7.92
N GLY A 418 -3.32 -14.45 8.76
CA GLY A 418 -3.15 -13.07 8.31
C GLY A 418 -3.09 -12.06 9.45
N CYS A 419 -2.67 -10.85 9.13
CA CYS A 419 -2.67 -9.72 10.05
C CYS A 419 -2.97 -8.44 9.27
N HIS A 420 -3.80 -7.58 9.83
CA HIS A 420 -4.27 -6.34 9.21
C HIS A 420 -4.16 -5.20 10.22
N ILE A 421 -3.60 -4.08 9.79
CA ILE A 421 -3.27 -2.95 10.64
C ILE A 421 -3.83 -1.68 10.01
N VAL A 422 -4.54 -0.89 10.82
CA VAL A 422 -4.93 0.49 10.49
C VAL A 422 -4.38 1.38 11.58
N GLY A 423 -3.56 2.36 11.24
CA GLY A 423 -2.95 3.26 12.21
C GLY A 423 -1.63 3.85 11.75
N PRO A 424 -0.97 4.67 12.58
CA PRO A 424 0.35 5.21 12.27
C PRO A 424 1.38 4.08 12.12
N GLU A 425 2.28 4.23 11.16
CA GLU A 425 3.35 3.29 10.83
C GLU A 425 2.88 1.84 10.58
N ALA A 426 1.63 1.63 10.14
CA ALA A 426 1.11 0.31 9.81
C ALA A 426 2.02 -0.42 8.79
N SER A 427 2.56 0.33 7.82
CA SER A 427 3.50 -0.18 6.81
C SER A 427 4.81 -0.70 7.40
N ASN A 428 5.29 -0.17 8.52
CA ASN A 428 6.48 -0.66 9.21
C ASN A 428 6.15 -1.81 10.16
N LEU A 429 5.02 -1.72 10.87
CA LEU A 429 4.62 -2.68 11.89
C LEU A 429 4.23 -4.04 11.29
N ILE A 430 3.69 -4.06 10.07
CA ILE A 430 3.29 -5.31 9.40
C ILE A 430 4.49 -6.22 9.09
N GLU A 431 5.68 -5.64 8.87
CA GLU A 431 6.89 -6.38 8.49
C GLU A 431 7.35 -7.36 9.58
N GLU A 432 7.05 -7.07 10.86
CA GLU A 432 7.29 -8.03 11.94
C GLU A 432 6.52 -9.34 11.72
N VAL A 433 5.28 -9.25 11.24
CA VAL A 433 4.44 -10.40 10.93
C VAL A 433 4.92 -11.13 9.68
N VAL A 434 5.35 -10.39 8.66
CA VAL A 434 5.94 -10.97 7.43
C VAL A 434 7.15 -11.84 7.78
N VAL A 435 8.04 -11.35 8.66
CA VAL A 435 9.20 -12.11 9.14
C VAL A 435 8.76 -13.36 9.91
N ALA A 436 7.75 -13.27 10.76
CA ALA A 436 7.21 -14.43 11.48
C ALA A 436 6.66 -15.50 10.53
N MET A 437 5.95 -15.10 9.47
CA MET A 437 5.38 -16.02 8.48
C MET A 437 6.41 -16.67 7.54
N THR A 438 7.49 -15.95 7.20
CA THR A 438 8.46 -16.40 6.17
C THR A 438 9.74 -17.00 6.74
N ALA A 439 10.25 -16.46 7.85
CA ALA A 439 11.50 -16.88 8.47
C ALA A 439 11.30 -17.52 9.86
N GLY A 440 10.13 -17.34 10.46
CA GLY A 440 9.71 -17.97 11.72
C GLY A 440 9.06 -19.34 11.52
N THR A 441 8.27 -19.76 12.51
CA THR A 441 7.45 -20.98 12.41
C THR A 441 6.10 -20.71 11.73
N GLY A 442 5.77 -19.45 11.47
CA GLY A 442 4.47 -19.04 10.96
C GLY A 442 3.37 -19.13 12.01
N SER A 443 3.72 -18.95 13.29
CA SER A 443 2.77 -19.09 14.39
C SER A 443 2.67 -17.81 15.23
N VAL A 444 1.52 -17.60 15.88
CA VAL A 444 1.32 -16.52 16.86
C VAL A 444 2.39 -16.47 17.95
N TRP A 445 3.03 -17.62 18.23
CA TRP A 445 4.10 -17.74 19.22
C TRP A 445 5.38 -17.02 18.81
N ASP A 446 5.69 -16.92 17.52
CA ASP A 446 6.90 -16.26 17.04
C ASP A 446 6.95 -14.80 17.49
N ILE A 447 5.81 -14.10 17.43
CA ILE A 447 5.67 -12.72 17.90
C ILE A 447 5.54 -12.67 19.41
N ARG A 448 4.64 -13.47 19.99
CA ARG A 448 4.33 -13.44 21.43
C ARG A 448 5.53 -13.76 22.34
N GLU A 449 6.45 -14.60 21.88
CA GLU A 449 7.64 -14.98 22.67
C GLU A 449 8.85 -14.06 22.41
N SER A 450 8.74 -13.15 21.44
CA SER A 450 9.78 -12.15 21.18
C SER A 450 9.76 -11.03 22.24
N VAL A 451 10.86 -10.27 22.31
CA VAL A 451 11.01 -9.18 23.29
C VAL A 451 10.78 -7.84 22.59
N HIS A 452 9.66 -7.20 22.88
CA HIS A 452 9.35 -5.85 22.41
C HIS A 452 9.93 -4.76 23.33
N ILE A 453 10.32 -3.65 22.72
CA ILE A 453 10.79 -2.45 23.43
C ILE A 453 9.60 -1.81 24.15
N HIS A 454 9.80 -1.30 25.36
CA HIS A 454 8.77 -0.60 26.13
C HIS A 454 9.25 0.79 26.61
N PRO A 455 8.47 1.88 26.42
CA PRO A 455 7.27 1.95 25.58
C PRO A 455 7.64 2.12 24.09
N ALA A 456 7.03 1.34 23.18
CA ALA A 456 7.21 1.47 21.74
C ALA A 456 5.92 1.16 20.96
N LEU A 457 5.84 1.62 19.72
CA LEU A 457 4.64 1.42 18.89
C LEU A 457 4.44 -0.07 18.56
N SER A 458 5.53 -0.83 18.38
CA SER A 458 5.49 -2.28 18.14
C SER A 458 4.81 -3.09 19.26
N GLU A 459 4.64 -2.52 20.46
CA GLU A 459 3.83 -3.16 21.49
C GLU A 459 2.36 -3.34 21.08
N VAL A 460 1.82 -2.56 20.13
CA VAL A 460 0.45 -2.80 19.63
C VAL A 460 0.36 -4.15 18.90
N VAL A 461 1.43 -4.54 18.18
CA VAL A 461 1.55 -5.84 17.53
C VAL A 461 1.68 -6.94 18.58
N ASP A 462 2.64 -6.84 19.51
CA ASP A 462 2.77 -7.79 20.63
C ASP A 462 1.43 -8.01 21.35
N ARG A 463 0.79 -6.89 21.73
CA ARG A 463 -0.48 -6.93 22.45
C ARG A 463 -1.61 -7.49 21.63
N ALA A 464 -1.59 -7.45 20.29
CA ALA A 464 -2.58 -8.11 19.44
C ALA A 464 -2.37 -9.63 19.32
N PHE A 465 -1.14 -10.11 19.48
CA PHE A 465 -0.78 -11.53 19.49
C PHE A 465 -0.87 -12.15 20.90
N ALA A 466 -0.82 -11.35 21.97
CA ALA A 466 -0.89 -11.80 23.36
C ALA A 466 -2.29 -11.68 24.00
N GLY A 467 -3.12 -12.74 24.01
CA GLY A 467 -4.41 -12.71 24.71
C GLY A 467 -5.40 -13.78 24.24
N GLN A 468 -6.68 -13.59 24.56
CA GLN A 468 -7.74 -14.52 24.16
C GLN A 468 -8.26 -14.17 22.76
N PHE A 469 -8.15 -15.13 21.83
CA PHE A 469 -8.73 -15.04 20.50
C PHE A 469 -10.21 -15.48 20.51
N THR A 470 -11.01 -14.85 19.66
CA THR A 470 -12.41 -15.22 19.40
C THR A 470 -12.45 -16.26 18.29
N ARG A 471 -13.09 -17.41 18.51
CA ARG A 471 -13.23 -18.45 17.49
C ARG A 471 -14.45 -18.23 16.62
N HIS A 472 -14.31 -18.55 15.34
CA HIS A 472 -15.33 -18.45 14.30
C HIS A 472 -15.35 -19.73 13.47
N GLY A 473 -16.51 -20.09 12.95
CA GLY A 473 -16.71 -21.36 12.23
C GLY A 473 -16.71 -22.58 13.15
N GLY A 474 -17.20 -23.71 12.62
CA GLY A 474 -17.30 -24.98 13.34
C GLY A 474 -18.73 -25.30 13.81
N THR A 475 -19.20 -26.51 13.46
CA THR A 475 -20.50 -27.02 13.93
C THR A 475 -20.54 -27.04 15.45
N HIS A 476 -21.47 -26.29 16.04
CA HIS A 476 -21.84 -26.41 17.44
C HIS A 476 -22.37 -27.82 17.76
N GLU A 477 -21.50 -28.76 18.11
CA GLU A 477 -21.90 -29.86 18.99
C GLU A 477 -21.96 -29.33 20.42
N HIS A 478 -23.12 -28.78 20.79
CA HIS A 478 -23.48 -28.59 22.18
C HIS A 478 -23.56 -29.95 22.88
N HIS A 479 -22.43 -30.44 23.41
CA HIS A 479 -22.45 -31.46 24.44
C HIS A 479 -22.88 -30.80 25.76
N HIS A 480 -24.20 -30.66 25.95
CA HIS A 480 -24.81 -30.56 27.26
C HIS A 480 -24.44 -31.81 28.07
N ARG A 481 -23.38 -31.72 28.87
CA ARG A 481 -23.15 -32.69 29.94
C ARG A 481 -23.95 -32.22 31.16
N HIS A 482 -25.18 -32.71 31.25
CA HIS A 482 -25.88 -32.84 32.53
C HIS A 482 -24.99 -33.67 33.47
N GLN A 483 -24.42 -33.04 34.49
CA GLN A 483 -23.95 -33.77 35.66
C GLN A 483 -25.07 -33.79 36.68
N HIS A 484 -25.60 -35.00 36.85
CA HIS A 484 -26.50 -35.40 37.91
C HIS A 484 -25.80 -35.34 39.27
N ASP A 485 -26.62 -35.03 40.27
CA ASP A 485 -26.39 -35.04 41.70
C ASP A 485 -25.57 -36.25 42.20
N HIS A 486 -24.68 -35.98 43.14
CA HIS A 486 -24.43 -36.90 44.24
C HIS A 486 -24.33 -36.15 45.56
N ASP A 487 -25.33 -36.41 46.39
CA ASP A 487 -25.37 -36.14 47.82
C ASP A 487 -24.08 -36.58 48.52
N HIS A 488 -23.54 -35.73 49.38
CA HIS A 488 -22.99 -36.19 50.65
C HIS A 488 -23.18 -35.12 51.74
N ASP A 489 -24.08 -35.47 52.67
CA ASP A 489 -24.16 -34.95 54.02
C ASP A 489 -22.78 -34.83 54.68
N HIS A 490 -22.51 -33.68 55.29
CA HIS A 490 -21.99 -33.66 56.66
C HIS A 490 -22.30 -32.31 57.34
N ASP A 491 -23.15 -32.41 58.35
CA ASP A 491 -23.33 -31.48 59.46
C ASP A 491 -21.98 -30.96 60.00
N HIS A 492 -21.89 -29.64 60.21
CA HIS A 492 -21.60 -29.11 61.54
C HIS A 492 -21.98 -27.63 61.66
N ASP A 493 -22.91 -27.39 62.59
CA ASP A 493 -23.25 -26.11 63.22
C ASP A 493 -22.05 -25.22 63.55
N ARG A 494 -22.19 -23.91 63.34
CA ARG A 494 -22.37 -22.94 64.44
C ARG A 494 -22.59 -21.51 63.95
N ASP A 495 -23.68 -20.95 64.46
CA ASP A 495 -24.06 -19.53 64.48
C ASP A 495 -22.94 -18.58 64.93
N HIS A 496 -22.90 -17.38 64.33
CA HIS A 496 -23.26 -16.15 65.05
C HIS A 496 -23.27 -14.91 64.13
N ASP A 497 -24.45 -14.32 64.00
CA ASP A 497 -24.67 -12.90 63.73
C ASP A 497 -23.89 -12.01 64.73
N HIS A 498 -23.36 -10.88 64.25
CA HIS A 498 -23.64 -9.56 64.83
C HIS A 498 -22.98 -8.43 64.01
N ALA A 499 -23.84 -7.55 63.50
CA ALA A 499 -23.50 -6.19 63.09
C ALA A 499 -23.13 -5.32 64.30
N HIS A 500 -22.26 -4.32 64.11
CA HIS A 500 -22.38 -3.01 64.77
C HIS A 500 -21.51 -1.92 64.11
N GLU A 501 -22.17 -0.82 63.77
CA GLU A 501 -21.62 0.50 63.44
C GLU A 501 -20.91 1.16 64.64
N HIS A 502 -19.94 2.06 64.37
CA HIS A 502 -19.70 3.35 65.05
C HIS A 502 -18.52 4.06 64.34
N GLN A 503 -18.71 5.10 63.52
CA GLN A 503 -18.82 6.55 63.82
C GLN A 503 -17.66 7.25 64.58
N ARG A 504 -17.10 8.26 63.87
CA ARG A 504 -16.57 9.59 64.31
C ARG A 504 -15.11 9.71 64.81
N SER A 505 -14.31 10.56 64.14
CA SER A 505 -14.07 12.01 64.41
C SER A 505 -12.67 12.44 63.94
N ARG A 506 -12.55 13.39 62.99
CA ARG A 506 -12.20 14.84 63.16
C ARG A 506 -10.76 15.16 63.60
N ASP A 507 -10.02 15.88 62.74
CA ASP A 507 -9.52 17.28 62.90
C ASP A 507 -8.28 17.48 62.00
N HIS A 508 -8.33 18.37 60.99
CA HIS A 508 -7.99 19.81 61.01
C HIS A 508 -6.50 20.13 61.21
N SER A 509 -5.85 20.73 60.21
CA SER A 509 -5.38 22.13 60.29
C SER A 509 -4.61 22.55 59.03
N ASP A 510 -5.05 23.66 58.44
CA ASP A 510 -4.32 24.53 57.50
C ASP A 510 -3.07 25.15 58.14
N HIS A 511 -2.08 25.51 57.31
CA HIS A 511 -1.36 26.79 57.47
C HIS A 511 -0.62 27.22 56.18
N GLU A 512 -1.05 28.36 55.64
CA GLU A 512 -0.30 29.24 54.74
C GLU A 512 0.82 30.02 55.45
N ARG A 513 1.84 30.43 54.69
CA ARG A 513 2.54 31.75 54.64
C ARG A 513 3.91 31.59 53.94
N GLU A 514 4.15 32.13 52.76
CA GLU A 514 4.49 33.53 52.38
C GLU A 514 5.99 33.92 52.43
N HIS A 515 6.45 34.48 51.29
CA HIS A 515 7.48 35.53 51.07
C HIS A 515 9.01 35.23 51.09
N SER A 516 9.65 35.29 49.91
CA SER A 516 10.27 36.51 49.31
C SER A 516 11.61 36.29 48.55
N ASN A 517 11.69 36.92 47.37
CA ASN A 517 12.81 37.58 46.67
C ASN A 517 14.27 37.12 46.86
N HIS A 518 15.01 36.94 45.74
CA HIS A 518 16.25 37.70 45.46
C HIS A 518 16.64 37.71 43.97
N GLN A 519 17.31 38.81 43.59
CA GLN A 519 17.62 39.31 42.24
C GLN A 519 18.90 38.72 41.61
N HIS A 520 18.96 38.91 40.28
CA HIS A 520 20.09 39.05 39.32
C HIS A 520 21.56 38.90 39.75
N GLY A 521 22.33 38.30 38.82
CA GLY A 521 23.76 38.53 38.62
C GLY A 521 24.31 37.72 37.45
N HIS A 522 24.33 38.32 36.25
CA HIS A 522 25.16 37.87 35.12
C HIS A 522 26.54 38.52 35.27
N ASP A 523 27.61 37.74 35.15
CA ASP A 523 28.92 38.25 34.77
C ASP A 523 29.68 37.23 33.92
N HIS A 524 30.22 37.77 32.82
CA HIS A 524 31.14 37.17 31.86
C HIS A 524 32.55 37.08 32.48
N GLU A 525 33.29 36.01 32.21
CA GLU A 525 34.74 36.10 31.94
C GLU A 525 35.24 34.87 31.17
N GLY A 526 36.09 35.13 30.18
CA GLY A 526 36.45 34.18 29.12
C GLY A 526 37.67 33.30 29.39
N HIS A 527 37.88 32.38 28.46
CA HIS A 527 39.19 31.78 28.23
C HIS A 527 39.49 31.70 26.73
N ARG A 528 40.65 32.27 26.38
CA ARG A 528 41.32 32.14 25.10
C ARG A 528 42.05 30.81 25.06
N GLY A 529 42.07 30.18 23.89
CA GLY A 529 42.93 29.05 23.55
C GLY A 529 43.05 28.94 22.04
N ASP A 530 44.01 29.67 21.50
CA ASP A 530 44.47 29.70 20.12
C ASP A 530 45.35 28.48 19.84
N HIS A 531 45.15 27.79 18.71
CA HIS A 531 46.20 27.20 17.86
C HIS A 531 45.60 26.68 16.56
N GLY A 532 45.97 27.32 15.45
CA GLY A 532 45.71 26.86 14.09
C GLY A 532 46.78 25.88 13.57
N HIS A 533 46.44 25.17 12.49
CA HIS A 533 47.18 25.20 11.22
C HIS A 533 46.46 24.36 10.14
N ASP A 534 46.20 25.03 9.02
CA ASP A 534 46.48 24.66 7.62
C ASP A 534 45.98 23.34 6.97
N GLN A 535 45.20 23.59 5.88
CA GLN A 535 45.45 23.20 4.47
C GLN A 535 44.95 21.86 3.89
N GLN A 536 44.01 22.05 2.93
CA GLN A 536 44.05 21.67 1.50
C GLN A 536 43.78 20.22 1.04
N SER A 537 42.79 20.12 0.11
CA SER A 537 42.59 19.16 -1.02
C SER A 537 42.42 17.67 -0.66
N ASP A 538 41.56 16.86 -1.27
CA ASP A 538 40.93 16.87 -2.60
C ASP A 538 39.40 16.67 -2.53
#